data_AF-R9IPK0-F1
#
_entry.id   AF-R9IPK0-F1
#
_cell.length_a   1.000
_cell.length_b   1.000
_cell.length_c   1.000
_cell.angle_alpha   90.00
_cell.angle_beta   90.00
_cell.angle_gamma   90.00
#
_symmetry.space_group_name_H-M   'P 1'
#
loop_
_entity.id
_entity.type
_entity.pdbx_description
1 polymer ?
#
loop_
_entity_poly.entity_id
_entity_poly.type
_entity_poly.pdbx_seq_one_letter_code
_entity_poly.pdbx_strand_id
1 'polypeptide(L)'
;MSRELGMSPEKLVKKYCEVYAGEDSRVPIVRVKPKGHVKRCPLLKDRKCSVHKSKPSVCALFPIGRILQVGDTEGNIRDVSVDDVQYIFSTPGCGDATERHTVRGWLGVFGIPLQDEFFIMWQKIIVETSMAYRRLEMKASPHVMQLAWQACFKGLYLHYDTGEDFLPQFEENAQSFRMKRFFILRFTPGSTETVLEMVDGFFHISPDLIGGIPSGRTPECTGIGAQVFLGINRKHPASGGFRTGIFTVADAF
;
A
#
# COMPACT_ATOMS: atom_id res chain seq x y z
N MET A 1 13.81 6.43 -0.07
CA MET A 1 13.69 7.62 0.80
C MET A 1 14.57 7.57 2.05
N SER A 2 14.43 6.59 2.94
CA SER A 2 15.13 6.55 4.26
C SER A 2 16.66 6.66 4.13
N ARG A 3 17.26 5.86 3.22
CA ARG A 3 18.69 5.90 2.88
C ARG A 3 19.16 7.31 2.44
N GLU A 4 18.43 7.98 1.56
CA GLU A 4 18.78 9.32 1.06
C GLU A 4 18.64 10.41 2.13
N LEU A 5 17.73 10.24 3.09
CA LEU A 5 17.53 11.15 4.21
C LEU A 5 18.42 10.86 5.42
N GLY A 6 19.24 9.80 5.38
CA GLY A 6 20.12 9.42 6.48
C GLY A 6 19.36 9.10 7.78
N MET A 7 18.18 8.48 7.69
CA MET A 7 17.36 8.13 8.86
C MET A 7 16.73 6.76 8.69
N SER A 8 16.34 6.14 9.81
CA SER A 8 15.65 4.85 9.79
C SER A 8 14.23 4.96 9.19
N PRO A 9 13.66 3.87 8.65
CA PRO A 9 12.26 3.84 8.20
C PRO A 9 11.27 4.36 9.25
N GLU A 10 11.44 4.01 10.52
CA GLU A 10 10.57 4.46 11.61
C GLU A 10 10.63 5.97 11.78
N LYS A 11 11.83 6.55 11.79
CA LYS A 11 12.02 7.99 11.88
C LYS A 11 11.41 8.71 10.68
N LEU A 12 11.56 8.14 9.48
CA LEU A 12 10.95 8.68 8.27
C LEU A 12 9.42 8.70 8.37
N VAL A 13 8.81 7.56 8.71
CA VAL A 13 7.35 7.46 8.81
C VAL A 13 6.81 8.41 9.86
N LYS A 14 7.41 8.45 11.05
CA LYS A 14 7.01 9.35 12.14
C LYS A 14 7.08 10.82 11.76
N LYS A 15 8.07 11.21 10.95
CA LYS A 15 8.35 12.63 10.63
C LYS A 15 7.56 13.15 9.43
N TYR A 16 7.38 12.31 8.41
CA TYR A 16 6.89 12.72 7.09
C TYR A 16 5.62 12.02 6.63
N CYS A 17 5.20 10.93 7.28
CA CYS A 17 4.11 10.11 6.81
C CYS A 17 2.94 10.07 7.80
N GLU A 18 1.83 9.53 7.32
CA GLU A 18 0.75 9.01 8.14
C GLU A 18 0.43 7.58 7.73
N VAL A 19 -0.09 6.82 8.68
CA VAL A 19 -0.42 5.41 8.52
C VAL A 19 -1.88 5.20 8.88
N TYR A 20 -2.62 4.56 7.98
CA TYR A 20 -4.03 4.23 8.17
C TYR A 20 -4.35 2.89 7.51
N ALA A 21 -5.41 2.22 7.95
CA ALA A 21 -5.93 1.06 7.22
C ALA A 21 -6.74 1.58 6.02
N GLY A 22 -6.38 1.17 4.81
CA GLY A 22 -7.11 1.56 3.60
C GLY A 22 -8.56 1.07 3.68
N GLU A 23 -9.51 1.93 3.31
CA GLU A 23 -10.94 1.63 3.45
C GLU A 23 -11.33 0.40 2.62
N ASP A 24 -10.83 0.38 1.38
CA ASP A 24 -11.09 -0.69 0.43
C ASP A 24 -10.02 -1.79 0.48
N SER A 25 -8.74 -1.43 0.60
CA SER A 25 -7.66 -2.42 0.62
C SER A 25 -7.66 -3.21 1.94
N ARG A 26 -8.22 -2.66 3.02
CA ARG A 26 -8.18 -3.19 4.39
C ARG A 26 -6.78 -3.35 4.97
N VAL A 27 -5.73 -2.98 4.24
CA VAL A 27 -4.32 -3.14 4.66
C VAL A 27 -3.74 -1.82 5.16
N PRO A 28 -2.65 -1.82 5.94
CA PRO A 28 -1.96 -0.61 6.34
C PRO A 28 -1.33 0.09 5.13
N ILE A 29 -1.66 1.36 4.95
CA ILE A 29 -1.13 2.24 3.93
C ILE A 29 -0.25 3.30 4.61
N VAL A 30 0.96 3.47 4.09
CA VAL A 30 1.87 4.54 4.50
C VAL A 30 1.91 5.59 3.40
N ARG A 31 1.41 6.80 3.68
CA ARG A 31 1.48 7.92 2.73
C ARG A 31 2.23 9.09 3.32
N VAL A 32 2.93 9.85 2.47
CA VAL A 32 3.53 11.13 2.88
C VAL A 32 2.42 12.08 3.29
N LYS A 33 2.47 12.60 4.52
CA LYS A 33 1.46 13.47 5.09
C LYS A 33 1.64 14.91 4.61
N PRO A 34 0.70 15.46 3.83
CA PRO A 34 0.79 16.85 3.42
C PRO A 34 0.69 17.82 4.62
N LYS A 35 1.42 18.93 4.59
CA LYS A 35 1.49 19.91 5.68
C LYS A 35 0.97 21.29 5.26
N GLY A 36 0.48 22.04 6.24
CA GLY A 36 -0.05 23.40 6.09
C GLY A 36 -1.45 23.44 5.46
N HIS A 37 -2.01 24.65 5.37
CA HIS A 37 -3.35 24.89 4.82
C HIS A 37 -3.48 24.46 3.36
N VAL A 38 -2.40 24.62 2.58
CA VAL A 38 -2.36 24.28 1.15
C VAL A 38 -1.99 22.80 0.91
N LYS A 39 -1.91 21.97 1.96
CA LYS A 39 -1.61 20.53 1.88
C LYS A 39 -0.42 20.22 0.97
N ARG A 40 0.72 20.88 1.21
CA ARG A 40 1.94 20.67 0.41
C ARG A 40 2.73 19.48 0.92
N CYS A 41 3.37 18.75 0.00
CA CYS A 41 4.30 17.69 0.36
C CYS A 41 5.47 18.27 1.20
N PRO A 42 5.75 17.73 2.41
CA PRO A 42 6.82 18.23 3.28
C PRO A 42 8.23 17.98 2.73
N LEU A 43 8.37 17.12 1.72
CA LEU A 43 9.63 16.84 1.04
C LEU A 43 9.85 17.75 -0.18
N LEU A 44 8.88 18.57 -0.58
CA LEU A 44 9.02 19.55 -1.65
C LEU A 44 9.69 20.82 -1.10
N LYS A 45 10.96 21.04 -1.46
CA LYS A 45 11.76 22.20 -1.07
C LYS A 45 12.30 22.89 -2.32
N ASP A 46 12.24 24.22 -2.37
CA ASP A 46 12.78 25.00 -3.50
C ASP A 46 12.32 24.51 -4.87
N ARG A 47 11.04 24.13 -4.98
CA ARG A 47 10.39 23.56 -6.18
C ARG A 47 10.93 22.19 -6.62
N LYS A 48 11.72 21.50 -5.79
CA LYS A 48 12.25 20.15 -6.05
C LYS A 48 11.97 19.20 -4.89
N CYS A 49 11.76 17.92 -5.21
CA CYS A 49 11.67 16.89 -4.18
C CYS A 49 13.06 16.69 -3.54
N SER A 50 13.13 16.78 -2.22
CA SER A 50 14.37 16.56 -1.45
C SER A 50 14.89 15.11 -1.49
N VAL A 51 14.03 14.16 -1.88
CA VAL A 51 14.38 12.76 -2.13
C VAL A 51 14.20 12.39 -3.60
N HIS A 52 14.58 13.28 -4.51
CA HIS A 52 14.29 13.11 -5.94
C HIS A 52 14.87 11.80 -6.50
N LYS A 53 16.05 11.38 -6.03
CA LYS A 53 16.72 10.14 -6.48
C LYS A 53 16.00 8.89 -5.97
N SER A 54 15.43 8.94 -4.78
CA SER A 54 14.70 7.83 -4.16
C SER A 54 13.20 8.11 -3.99
N LYS A 55 12.65 8.87 -4.94
CA LYS A 55 11.24 9.28 -4.95
C LYS A 55 10.36 8.02 -5.02
N PRO A 56 9.32 7.88 -4.16
CA PRO A 56 8.42 6.74 -4.24
C PRO A 56 7.78 6.61 -5.63
N SER A 57 7.60 5.38 -6.11
CA SER A 57 7.05 5.14 -7.45
C SER A 57 5.70 5.82 -7.66
N VAL A 58 4.83 5.84 -6.65
CA VAL A 58 3.54 6.57 -6.73
C VAL A 58 3.70 8.06 -7.00
N CYS A 59 4.73 8.70 -6.43
CA CYS A 59 5.02 10.12 -6.67
C CYS A 59 5.76 10.37 -7.98
N ALA A 60 6.54 9.39 -8.45
CA ALA A 60 7.27 9.45 -9.71
C ALA A 60 6.33 9.23 -10.91
N LEU A 61 5.32 8.37 -10.74
CA LEU A 61 4.39 8.02 -11.79
C LEU A 61 3.45 9.17 -12.15
N PHE A 62 3.01 10.00 -11.18
CA PHE A 62 2.09 11.12 -11.45
C PHE A 62 2.54 11.95 -12.67
N PRO A 63 1.65 12.22 -13.65
CA PRO A 63 0.19 12.00 -13.65
C PRO A 63 -0.29 10.60 -14.10
N ILE A 64 0.63 9.65 -14.29
CA ILE A 64 0.33 8.27 -14.66
C ILE A 64 0.07 7.45 -13.39
N GLY A 65 -0.89 6.52 -13.46
CA GLY A 65 -1.11 5.47 -12.47
C GLY A 65 -0.89 4.09 -13.09
N ARG A 66 -0.61 3.09 -12.26
CA ARG A 66 -0.55 1.68 -12.65
C ARG A 66 -1.76 0.93 -12.12
N ILE A 67 -2.26 0.02 -12.92
CA ILE A 67 -3.38 -0.86 -12.62
C ILE A 67 -2.94 -2.30 -12.84
N LEU A 68 -3.33 -3.16 -11.90
CA LEU A 68 -3.25 -4.60 -12.07
C LEU A 68 -4.63 -5.19 -11.83
N GLN A 69 -5.13 -5.97 -12.81
CA GLN A 69 -6.39 -6.70 -12.66
C GLN A 69 -6.11 -8.10 -12.15
N VAL A 70 -6.38 -8.34 -10.88
CA VAL A 70 -5.97 -9.58 -10.16
C VAL A 70 -7.14 -10.57 -10.01
N GLY A 71 -8.38 -10.11 -10.14
CA GLY A 71 -9.58 -10.95 -10.05
C GLY A 71 -10.18 -11.30 -11.42
N ASP A 72 -10.67 -12.52 -11.55
CA ASP A 72 -11.56 -12.92 -12.65
C ASP A 72 -13.02 -12.49 -12.37
N THR A 73 -13.93 -12.82 -13.29
CA THR A 73 -15.36 -12.49 -13.16
C THR A 73 -16.07 -13.19 -12.02
N GLU A 74 -15.47 -14.25 -11.48
CA GLU A 74 -15.99 -15.09 -10.40
C GLU A 74 -15.38 -14.72 -9.04
N GLY A 75 -14.40 -13.81 -9.01
CA GLY A 75 -13.72 -13.36 -7.81
C GLY A 75 -12.53 -14.23 -7.39
N ASN A 76 -12.07 -15.13 -8.25
CA ASN A 76 -10.83 -15.87 -8.01
C ASN A 76 -9.62 -14.99 -8.34
N ILE A 77 -8.54 -15.16 -7.57
CA ILE A 77 -7.25 -14.57 -7.92
C ILE A 77 -6.67 -15.38 -9.07
N ARG A 78 -6.49 -14.74 -10.23
CA ARG A 78 -5.71 -15.32 -11.33
C ARG A 78 -4.23 -15.09 -11.10
N ASP A 79 -3.38 -15.90 -11.74
CA ASP A 79 -1.97 -15.54 -11.81
C ASP A 79 -1.80 -14.29 -12.68
N VAL A 80 -0.95 -13.38 -12.20
CA VAL A 80 -0.69 -12.07 -12.81
C VAL A 80 0.81 -11.92 -13.01
N SER A 81 1.14 -11.34 -14.16
CA SER A 81 2.49 -11.09 -14.64
C SER A 81 2.68 -9.60 -14.94
N VAL A 82 3.92 -9.22 -15.28
CA VAL A 82 4.25 -7.86 -15.71
C VAL A 82 3.48 -7.41 -16.96
N ASP A 83 3.09 -8.34 -17.84
CA ASP A 83 2.34 -8.04 -19.06
C ASP A 83 0.86 -7.67 -18.79
N ASP A 84 0.38 -7.91 -17.55
CA ASP A 84 -0.96 -7.55 -17.11
C ASP A 84 -1.06 -6.11 -16.59
N VAL A 85 0.07 -5.39 -16.50
CA VAL A 85 0.11 -4.02 -15.99
C VAL A 85 -0.50 -3.06 -17.01
N GLN A 86 -1.55 -2.38 -16.59
CA GLN A 86 -2.19 -1.31 -17.36
C GLN A 86 -1.81 0.05 -16.77
N TYR A 87 -1.91 1.08 -17.60
CA TYR A 87 -1.61 2.46 -17.20
C TYR A 87 -2.84 3.34 -17.37
N ILE A 88 -3.07 4.19 -16.38
CA ILE A 88 -4.08 5.25 -16.44
C ILE A 88 -3.39 6.59 -16.46
N PHE A 89 -3.96 7.55 -17.18
CA PHE A 89 -3.48 8.92 -17.22
C PHE A 89 -4.53 9.84 -16.60
N SER A 90 -4.16 10.53 -15.53
CA SER A 90 -5.00 11.54 -14.90
C SER A 90 -4.59 12.91 -15.41
N THR A 91 -5.41 13.52 -16.27
CA THR A 91 -5.11 14.83 -16.87
C THR A 91 -4.79 15.85 -15.77
N PRO A 92 -3.54 16.32 -15.66
CA PRO A 92 -3.22 17.36 -14.70
C PRO A 92 -3.87 18.66 -15.18
N GLY A 93 -4.45 19.43 -14.26
CA GLY A 93 -4.99 20.77 -14.56
C GLY A 93 -3.93 21.83 -14.87
N CYS A 94 -2.73 21.42 -15.30
CA CYS A 94 -1.58 22.27 -15.59
C CYS A 94 -0.72 21.67 -16.72
N GLY A 95 0.16 22.49 -17.31
CA GLY A 95 0.98 22.14 -18.47
C GLY A 95 0.56 22.92 -19.73
N ASP A 96 1.50 23.10 -20.66
CA ASP A 96 1.29 23.85 -21.91
C ASP A 96 1.07 22.93 -23.14
N ALA A 97 1.03 21.61 -22.92
CA ALA A 97 0.86 20.57 -23.93
C ALA A 97 1.90 20.60 -25.07
N THR A 98 3.05 21.24 -24.87
CA THR A 98 4.10 21.38 -25.89
C THR A 98 4.87 20.06 -26.12
N GLU A 99 5.03 19.26 -25.08
CA GLU A 99 5.75 17.98 -25.13
C GLU A 99 4.82 16.77 -25.12
N ARG A 100 5.23 15.71 -25.82
CA ARG A 100 4.59 14.40 -25.78
C ARG A 100 5.53 13.38 -25.16
N HIS A 101 5.02 12.66 -24.17
CA HIS A 101 5.75 11.60 -23.47
C HIS A 101 5.06 10.26 -23.66
N THR A 102 5.85 9.21 -23.90
CA THR A 102 5.35 7.83 -23.80
C THR A 102 5.45 7.36 -22.36
N VAL A 103 4.63 6.38 -21.96
CA VAL A 103 4.74 5.74 -20.63
C VAL A 103 6.17 5.23 -20.40
N ARG A 104 6.76 4.54 -21.37
CA ARG A 104 8.16 4.07 -21.31
C ARG A 104 9.15 5.20 -21.03
N GLY A 105 9.03 6.30 -21.78
CA GLY A 105 9.89 7.47 -21.61
C GLY A 105 9.75 8.07 -20.21
N TRP A 106 8.51 8.27 -19.76
CA TRP A 106 8.21 8.83 -18.44
C TRP A 106 8.79 8.00 -17.30
N LEU A 107 8.56 6.68 -17.32
CA LEU A 107 9.09 5.75 -16.32
C LEU A 107 10.63 5.72 -16.34
N GLY A 108 11.22 5.79 -17.53
CA GLY A 108 12.67 5.84 -17.72
C GLY A 108 13.34 7.03 -17.04
N VAL A 109 12.70 8.22 -17.02
CA VAL A 109 13.24 9.40 -16.32
C VAL A 109 13.45 9.15 -14.82
N PHE A 110 12.62 8.29 -14.22
CA PHE A 110 12.70 7.94 -12.80
C PHE A 110 13.39 6.61 -12.53
N GLY A 111 13.98 5.98 -13.56
CA GLY A 111 14.64 4.67 -13.42
C GLY A 111 13.68 3.53 -13.09
N ILE A 112 12.39 3.66 -13.43
CA ILE A 112 11.38 2.62 -13.20
C ILE A 112 11.35 1.73 -14.44
N PRO A 113 11.61 0.41 -14.32
CA PRO A 113 11.50 -0.49 -15.46
C PRO A 113 10.03 -0.67 -15.86
N LEU A 114 9.78 -0.94 -17.15
CA LEU A 114 8.44 -1.35 -17.59
C LEU A 114 8.08 -2.73 -17.02
N GLN A 115 9.02 -3.67 -17.09
CA GLN A 115 8.90 -4.97 -16.43
C GLN A 115 9.36 -4.82 -14.98
N ASP A 116 8.43 -4.41 -14.12
CA ASP A 116 8.65 -4.17 -12.69
C ASP A 116 8.11 -5.36 -11.87
N GLU A 117 8.95 -6.38 -11.70
CA GLU A 117 8.61 -7.57 -10.90
C GLU A 117 8.33 -7.24 -9.44
N PHE A 118 9.01 -6.21 -8.90
CA PHE A 118 8.74 -5.72 -7.55
C PHE A 118 7.29 -5.22 -7.45
N PHE A 119 6.79 -4.49 -8.44
CA PHE A 119 5.39 -4.06 -8.47
C PHE A 119 4.43 -5.25 -8.43
N ILE A 120 4.68 -6.30 -9.22
CA ILE A 120 3.83 -7.51 -9.23
C ILE A 120 3.86 -8.20 -7.87
N MET A 121 5.04 -8.39 -7.28
CA MET A 121 5.18 -9.01 -5.97
C MET A 121 4.47 -8.21 -4.88
N TRP A 122 4.63 -6.88 -4.88
CA TRP A 122 3.94 -5.98 -3.97
C TRP A 122 2.42 -6.08 -4.12
N GLN A 123 1.88 -6.05 -5.35
CA GLN A 123 0.43 -6.19 -5.56
C GLN A 123 -0.10 -7.54 -5.09
N LYS A 124 0.63 -8.64 -5.33
CA LYS A 124 0.24 -9.97 -4.84
C LYS A 124 0.14 -9.98 -3.31
N ILE A 125 1.11 -9.40 -2.60
CA ILE A 125 1.06 -9.26 -1.13
C ILE A 125 -0.18 -8.47 -0.70
N ILE A 126 -0.45 -7.32 -1.33
CA ILE A 126 -1.58 -6.46 -0.97
C ILE A 126 -2.92 -7.18 -1.18
N VAL A 127 -3.15 -7.79 -2.35
CA VAL A 127 -4.40 -8.50 -2.66
C VAL A 127 -4.62 -9.67 -1.73
N GLU A 128 -3.60 -10.51 -1.56
CA GLU A 128 -3.69 -11.62 -0.65
C GLU A 128 -4.04 -11.08 0.74
N THR A 129 -3.28 -10.11 1.27
CA THR A 129 -3.45 -9.61 2.65
C THR A 129 -4.84 -9.02 2.87
N SER A 130 -5.34 -8.27 1.90
CA SER A 130 -6.70 -7.74 1.88
C SER A 130 -7.73 -8.86 2.08
N MET A 131 -7.62 -9.95 1.34
CA MET A 131 -8.54 -11.09 1.47
C MET A 131 -8.46 -11.78 2.83
N ALA A 132 -7.27 -11.89 3.44
CA ALA A 132 -7.17 -12.41 4.79
C ALA A 132 -7.79 -11.49 5.81
N TYR A 133 -7.52 -10.19 5.74
CA TYR A 133 -8.07 -9.22 6.69
C TYR A 133 -9.58 -9.14 6.61
N ARG A 134 -10.17 -9.18 5.41
CA ARG A 134 -11.63 -9.30 5.26
C ARG A 134 -12.20 -10.54 5.95
N ARG A 135 -11.49 -11.67 5.91
CA ARG A 135 -11.89 -12.89 6.62
C ARG A 135 -11.70 -12.78 8.14
N LEU A 136 -10.61 -12.16 8.56
CA LEU A 136 -10.29 -11.95 9.97
C LEU A 136 -11.28 -10.99 10.62
N GLU A 137 -11.65 -9.90 9.95
CA GLU A 137 -12.64 -8.91 10.40
C GLU A 137 -14.01 -9.52 10.73
N MET A 138 -14.38 -10.64 10.10
CA MET A 138 -15.65 -11.33 10.41
C MET A 138 -15.63 -12.06 11.76
N LYS A 139 -14.45 -12.33 12.32
CA LYS A 139 -14.27 -13.18 13.51
C LYS A 139 -13.52 -12.49 14.65
N ALA A 140 -12.70 -11.47 14.34
CA ALA A 140 -11.79 -10.83 15.27
C ALA A 140 -12.41 -9.58 15.89
N SER A 141 -11.99 -9.27 17.12
CA SER A 141 -12.34 -8.00 17.77
C SER A 141 -11.56 -6.83 17.13
N PRO A 142 -12.01 -5.58 17.30
CA PRO A 142 -11.29 -4.40 16.82
C PRO A 142 -9.84 -4.32 17.34
N HIS A 143 -9.60 -4.77 18.57
CA HIS A 143 -8.26 -4.80 19.16
C HIS A 143 -7.33 -5.79 18.44
N VAL A 144 -7.83 -6.99 18.13
CA VAL A 144 -7.06 -7.99 17.36
C VAL A 144 -6.75 -7.48 15.95
N MET A 145 -7.69 -6.78 15.31
CA MET A 145 -7.43 -6.14 14.01
C MET A 145 -6.35 -5.06 14.09
N GLN A 146 -6.34 -4.26 15.16
CA GLN A 146 -5.29 -3.27 15.39
C GLN A 146 -3.90 -3.91 15.48
N LEU A 147 -3.76 -5.00 16.23
CA LEU A 147 -2.51 -5.77 16.33
C LEU A 147 -2.10 -6.35 14.97
N ALA A 148 -3.07 -6.90 14.22
CA ALA A 148 -2.80 -7.43 12.88
C ALA A 148 -2.28 -6.34 11.93
N TRP A 149 -2.90 -5.16 11.91
CA TRP A 149 -2.43 -4.04 11.10
C TRP A 149 -1.05 -3.55 11.53
N GLN A 150 -0.77 -3.50 12.83
CA GLN A 150 0.56 -3.15 13.33
C GLN A 150 1.62 -4.16 12.90
N ALA A 151 1.35 -5.47 13.01
CA ALA A 151 2.22 -6.55 12.52
C ALA A 151 2.57 -6.39 11.04
N CYS A 152 1.56 -6.20 10.20
CA CYS A 152 1.74 -5.99 8.77
C CYS A 152 2.49 -4.68 8.46
N PHE A 153 2.15 -3.59 9.14
CA PHE A 153 2.85 -2.33 8.96
C PHE A 153 4.35 -2.46 9.27
N LYS A 154 4.72 -3.07 10.41
CA LYS A 154 6.14 -3.21 10.76
C LYS A 154 6.87 -4.15 9.79
N GLY A 155 6.27 -5.30 9.50
CA GLY A 155 6.87 -6.31 8.63
C GLY A 155 7.04 -5.85 7.18
N LEU A 156 6.11 -5.06 6.63
CA LEU A 156 6.17 -4.62 5.24
C LEU A 156 6.89 -3.28 5.04
N TYR A 157 6.94 -2.40 6.04
CA TYR A 157 7.45 -1.03 5.86
C TYR A 157 8.63 -0.63 6.74
N LEU A 158 8.80 -1.25 7.92
CA LEU A 158 9.79 -0.77 8.91
C LEU A 158 11.03 -1.65 9.01
N HIS A 159 10.90 -2.96 8.83
CA HIS A 159 12.00 -3.91 9.02
C HIS A 159 12.96 -3.94 7.81
N TYR A 160 13.67 -2.83 7.59
CA TYR A 160 14.71 -2.73 6.55
C TYR A 160 15.96 -2.03 7.08
N ASP A 161 17.12 -2.63 6.84
CA ASP A 161 18.41 -1.96 6.99
C ASP A 161 18.66 -1.07 5.77
N THR A 162 18.84 0.23 6.03
CA THR A 162 19.12 1.22 4.98
C THR A 162 20.54 1.13 4.41
N GLY A 163 21.45 0.43 5.08
CA GLY A 163 22.81 0.13 4.61
C GLY A 163 22.84 -0.97 3.54
N GLU A 164 21.86 -1.88 3.56
CA GLU A 164 21.77 -3.06 2.70
C GLU A 164 20.77 -2.86 1.55
N ASP A 165 20.88 -3.68 0.50
CA ASP A 165 20.00 -3.60 -0.66
C ASP A 165 18.55 -3.99 -0.33
N PHE A 166 17.61 -3.22 -0.89
CA PHE A 166 16.20 -3.32 -0.53
C PHE A 166 15.52 -4.61 -1.02
N LEU A 167 15.79 -5.02 -2.26
CA LEU A 167 15.01 -6.09 -2.90
C LEU A 167 15.18 -7.45 -2.21
N PRO A 168 16.39 -7.92 -1.85
CA PRO A 168 16.54 -9.19 -1.12
C PRO A 168 15.83 -9.18 0.25
N GLN A 169 15.95 -8.07 0.99
CA GLN A 169 15.26 -7.90 2.28
C GLN A 169 13.74 -7.92 2.11
N PHE A 170 13.22 -7.28 1.05
CA PHE A 170 11.80 -7.30 0.74
C PHE A 170 11.29 -8.70 0.42
N GLU A 171 12.02 -9.48 -0.38
CA GLU A 171 11.65 -10.85 -0.73
C GLU A 171 11.59 -11.75 0.50
N GLU A 172 12.58 -11.66 1.40
CA GLU A 172 12.59 -12.39 2.66
C GLU A 172 11.42 -11.97 3.57
N ASN A 173 11.21 -10.66 3.74
CA ASN A 173 10.10 -10.12 4.53
C ASN A 173 8.74 -10.57 3.98
N ALA A 174 8.57 -10.55 2.65
CA ALA A 174 7.34 -10.98 1.97
C ALA A 174 7.06 -12.47 2.18
N GLN A 175 8.09 -13.33 2.08
CA GLN A 175 7.97 -14.76 2.34
C GLN A 175 7.63 -15.04 3.81
N SER A 176 8.35 -14.42 4.74
CA SER A 176 8.12 -14.51 6.19
C SER A 176 6.70 -14.09 6.56
N PHE A 177 6.22 -13.00 5.97
CA PHE A 177 4.87 -12.48 6.17
C PHE A 177 3.79 -13.44 5.65
N ARG A 178 3.96 -14.01 4.45
CA ARG A 178 3.05 -15.01 3.88
C ARG A 178 2.97 -16.29 4.72
N MET A 179 4.11 -16.80 5.18
CA MET A 179 4.18 -18.00 6.01
C MET A 179 3.48 -17.81 7.36
N LYS A 180 3.75 -16.70 8.04
CA LYS A 180 3.12 -16.37 9.34
C LYS A 180 1.61 -16.22 9.23
N ARG A 181 1.13 -15.63 8.14
CA ARG A 181 -0.30 -15.55 7.86
C ARG A 181 -0.97 -16.91 7.68
N PHE A 182 -0.30 -17.86 7.02
CA PHE A 182 -0.84 -19.20 6.82
C PHE A 182 -1.06 -19.91 8.16
N PHE A 183 -0.18 -19.66 9.13
CA PHE A 183 -0.35 -20.11 10.50
C PHE A 183 -1.58 -19.45 11.15
N ILE A 184 -1.71 -18.12 11.13
CA ILE A 184 -2.89 -17.41 11.69
C ILE A 184 -4.21 -17.95 11.10
N LEU A 185 -4.26 -18.27 9.80
CA LEU A 185 -5.46 -18.81 9.14
C LEU A 185 -5.77 -20.27 9.52
N ARG A 186 -4.75 -21.10 9.78
CA ARG A 186 -4.94 -22.48 10.28
C ARG A 186 -5.32 -22.50 11.76
N PHE A 187 -4.84 -21.54 12.54
CA PHE A 187 -5.11 -21.42 13.97
C PHE A 187 -6.31 -20.50 14.25
N THR A 188 -7.52 -20.91 13.89
CA THR A 188 -8.75 -20.44 14.59
C THR A 188 -9.81 -21.54 14.59
N PRO A 189 -10.10 -22.11 15.78
CA PRO A 189 -11.11 -21.51 16.65
C PRO A 189 -10.72 -21.45 18.14
N GLY A 190 -10.96 -20.30 18.79
CA GLY A 190 -11.19 -20.27 20.25
C GLY A 190 -10.44 -19.25 21.10
N SER A 191 -9.17 -18.92 20.84
CA SER A 191 -8.41 -18.03 21.74
C SER A 191 -7.71 -16.89 20.99
N THR A 192 -8.04 -15.66 21.38
CA THR A 192 -7.32 -14.42 21.03
C THR A 192 -5.88 -14.44 21.55
N GLU A 193 -5.62 -15.24 22.57
CA GLU A 193 -4.32 -15.44 23.24
C GLU A 193 -3.25 -15.96 22.28
N THR A 194 -3.57 -16.92 21.41
CA THR A 194 -2.61 -17.48 20.44
C THR A 194 -2.24 -16.50 19.31
N VAL A 195 -3.20 -15.64 18.93
CA VAL A 195 -2.93 -14.54 17.98
C VAL A 195 -2.02 -13.49 18.63
N LEU A 196 -2.24 -13.21 19.92
CA LEU A 196 -1.36 -12.35 20.72
C LEU A 196 0.04 -12.95 20.82
N GLU A 197 0.20 -14.23 21.18
CA GLU A 197 1.50 -14.89 21.32
C GLU A 197 2.32 -14.89 20.01
N MET A 198 1.68 -15.07 18.86
CA MET A 198 2.35 -14.93 17.55
C MET A 198 2.73 -13.48 17.24
N VAL A 199 1.86 -12.53 17.56
CA VAL A 199 2.13 -11.09 17.38
C VAL A 199 3.27 -10.68 18.30
N ASP A 200 3.29 -11.10 19.56
CA ASP A 200 4.32 -10.84 20.55
C ASP A 200 5.64 -11.55 20.20
N GLY A 201 5.59 -12.78 19.65
CA GLY A 201 6.77 -13.46 19.11
C GLY A 201 7.37 -12.75 17.89
N PHE A 202 6.55 -12.03 17.11
CA PHE A 202 7.01 -11.14 16.02
C PHE A 202 7.60 -9.82 16.55
N PHE A 203 7.33 -9.53 17.82
CA PHE A 203 7.49 -8.23 18.42
C PHE A 203 8.09 -8.36 19.82
N HIS A 204 9.41 -8.34 19.90
CA HIS A 204 10.04 -7.62 21.01
C HIS A 204 9.66 -6.12 20.92
N ILE A 205 8.38 -5.77 21.13
CA ILE A 205 7.86 -4.40 21.12
C ILE A 205 8.51 -3.69 22.30
N SER A 206 9.41 -2.76 22.00
CA SER A 206 9.69 -1.66 22.91
C SER A 206 8.40 -0.82 23.07
N PRO A 207 7.96 -0.49 24.30
CA PRO A 207 6.71 0.22 24.59
C PRO A 207 6.61 1.66 24.03
N ASP A 208 7.63 2.18 23.35
CA ASP A 208 7.72 3.61 22.99
C ASP A 208 7.07 4.03 21.67
N LEU A 209 6.25 3.17 21.04
CA LEU A 209 5.48 3.54 19.84
C LEU A 209 4.12 4.15 20.22
N ILE A 210 4.19 5.37 20.76
CA ILE A 210 3.04 6.28 20.91
C ILE A 210 2.62 6.71 19.50
N GLY A 211 1.70 5.97 18.90
CA GLY A 211 1.18 6.20 17.56
C GLY A 211 0.46 4.97 17.01
N GLY A 212 -0.56 4.48 17.72
CA GLY A 212 -1.44 3.45 17.17
C GLY A 212 -2.05 3.93 15.85
N ILE A 213 -2.26 3.00 14.91
CA ILE A 213 -3.10 3.28 13.73
C ILE A 213 -4.47 3.72 14.27
N PRO A 214 -4.93 4.96 13.99
CA PRO A 214 -6.16 5.46 14.57
C PRO A 214 -7.34 4.57 14.17
N SER A 215 -8.07 4.03 15.15
CA SER A 215 -9.26 3.20 14.94
C SER A 215 -10.53 4.03 14.75
N GLY A 216 -10.42 5.19 14.08
CA GLY A 216 -11.53 6.09 13.82
C GLY A 216 -11.80 6.19 12.34
N ARG A 217 -13.01 5.84 11.89
CA ARG A 217 -13.53 6.38 10.62
C ARG A 217 -13.60 7.89 10.80
N THR A 218 -12.67 8.63 10.22
CA THR A 218 -12.80 10.10 10.15
C THR A 218 -13.66 10.42 8.92
N PRO A 219 -14.91 10.88 9.10
CA PRO A 219 -15.77 11.29 8.00
C PRO A 219 -15.40 12.72 7.61
N GLU A 220 -14.20 12.93 7.08
CA GLU A 220 -13.77 14.24 6.58
C GLU A 220 -12.59 14.05 5.60
N CYS A 221 -12.84 13.30 4.53
CA CYS A 221 -12.02 13.33 3.31
C CYS A 221 -12.79 14.08 2.21
N THR A 222 -13.08 15.35 2.44
CA THR A 222 -13.49 16.29 1.38
C THR A 222 -12.24 16.78 0.65
N GLY A 223 -11.71 15.92 -0.20
CA GLY A 223 -10.71 16.23 -1.20
C GLY A 223 -11.06 15.44 -2.46
N ILE A 224 -11.50 16.13 -3.49
CA ILE A 224 -11.75 15.61 -4.84
C ILE A 224 -10.44 14.93 -5.29
N GLY A 225 -10.29 13.62 -5.49
CA GLY A 225 -11.24 12.53 -5.62
C GLY A 225 -10.88 11.70 -6.86
N ALA A 226 -9.73 11.01 -6.86
CA ALA A 226 -9.56 9.83 -7.70
C ALA A 226 -9.88 8.62 -6.83
N GLN A 227 -11.18 8.41 -6.58
CA GLN A 227 -11.66 7.18 -5.96
C GLN A 227 -11.31 6.03 -6.93
N VAL A 228 -10.30 5.24 -6.59
CA VAL A 228 -10.07 3.98 -7.28
C VAL A 228 -10.61 2.86 -6.41
N PHE A 229 -11.76 2.35 -6.85
CA PHE A 229 -12.51 1.30 -6.19
C PHE A 229 -11.72 -0.01 -6.16
N LEU A 230 -11.54 -0.57 -4.96
CA LEU A 230 -11.41 -2.03 -4.80
C LEU A 230 -12.83 -2.60 -4.78
N GLY A 231 -13.48 -2.57 -5.95
CA GLY A 231 -14.88 -2.97 -6.10
C GLY A 231 -15.05 -4.49 -6.09
N ILE A 232 -15.39 -5.08 -4.93
CA ILE A 232 -16.09 -6.37 -4.90
C ILE A 232 -17.59 -6.05 -4.88
N ASN A 233 -18.21 -6.11 -6.06
CA ASN A 233 -19.62 -5.80 -6.21
C ASN A 233 -20.46 -6.89 -5.53
N ARG A 234 -21.16 -6.56 -4.43
CA ARG A 234 -22.23 -7.40 -3.89
C ARG A 234 -23.40 -7.30 -4.88
N LYS A 235 -23.76 -8.42 -5.53
CA LYS A 235 -24.91 -8.52 -6.44
C LYS A 235 -26.14 -7.80 -5.84
N HIS A 236 -26.59 -6.73 -6.48
CA HIS A 236 -27.97 -6.26 -6.37
C HIS A 236 -28.67 -6.58 -7.70
N PRO A 237 -29.84 -7.24 -7.70
CA PRO A 237 -30.46 -7.75 -8.91
C PRO A 237 -31.27 -6.66 -9.59
N ALA A 238 -30.63 -5.77 -10.34
CA ALA A 238 -31.27 -5.01 -11.41
C ALA A 238 -30.21 -4.25 -12.22
N SER A 239 -30.38 -4.23 -13.54
CA SER A 239 -29.58 -3.54 -14.56
C SER A 239 -28.29 -4.26 -15.00
N GLY A 240 -28.30 -4.65 -16.28
CA GLY A 240 -27.27 -5.44 -16.92
C GLY A 240 -25.99 -4.66 -17.23
N GLY A 241 -24.89 -5.42 -17.25
CA GLY A 241 -23.71 -5.15 -18.05
C GLY A 241 -22.70 -4.14 -17.51
N PHE A 242 -22.02 -4.46 -16.40
CA PHE A 242 -20.69 -3.93 -16.11
C PHE A 242 -19.73 -5.08 -15.77
N ARG A 243 -18.55 -5.07 -16.40
CA ARG A 243 -17.52 -6.12 -16.31
C ARG A 243 -16.78 -6.04 -14.97
N THR A 244 -16.67 -7.17 -14.28
CA THR A 244 -16.08 -7.32 -12.94
C THR A 244 -14.55 -7.40 -13.00
N GLY A 245 -13.83 -6.67 -12.13
CA GLY A 245 -12.38 -6.78 -11.97
C GLY A 245 -11.92 -6.20 -10.63
N ILE A 246 -10.95 -6.86 -9.96
CA ILE A 246 -10.24 -6.31 -8.80
C ILE A 246 -9.14 -5.40 -9.32
N PHE A 247 -9.31 -4.09 -9.17
CA PHE A 247 -8.30 -3.09 -9.51
C PHE A 247 -7.49 -2.77 -8.26
N THR A 248 -6.20 -3.06 -8.26
CA THR A 248 -5.31 -2.53 -7.24
C THR A 248 -4.74 -1.20 -7.70
N VAL A 249 -5.23 -0.11 -7.13
CA VAL A 249 -4.49 1.15 -7.10
C VAL A 249 -4.17 1.41 -5.64
N ALA A 250 -2.89 1.53 -5.33
CA ALA A 250 -2.50 2.05 -4.03
C ALA A 250 -3.05 3.47 -3.94
N ASP A 251 -3.99 3.70 -3.03
CA ASP A 251 -4.67 4.98 -2.77
C ASP A 251 -3.73 6.16 -3.03
N ALA A 252 -3.96 6.87 -4.13
CA ALA A 252 -3.12 7.98 -4.56
C ALA A 252 -3.96 9.25 -4.65
N PHE A 253 -3.45 10.27 -3.92
CA PHE A 253 -3.84 11.68 -3.82
C PHE A 253 -4.99 12.02 -2.88
#